data_AF-N1V430-F1
#
_entry.id   AF-N1V430-F1
#
_cell.length_a   1.000
_cell.length_b   1.000
_cell.length_c   1.000
_cell.angle_alpha   90.00
_cell.angle_beta   90.00
_cell.angle_gamma   90.00
#
_symmetry.space_group_name_H-M   'P 1'
#
loop_
_entity.id
_entity.type
_entity.pdbx_description
1 polymer ?
#
loop_
_entity_poly.entity_id
_entity_poly.type
_entity_poly.pdbx_seq_one_letter_code
_entity_poly.pdbx_strand_id
1 'polypeptide(L)' 'MCEPHRSEANGQGRRGRTPEQQARAERRVKVEAAKLRETLDRRLGRETPAWVIKLAREKV' A
#
# COMPACT_ATOMS: atom_id res chain seq x y z
N MET A 1 19.07 -41.31 -5.49
CA MET A 1 19.44 -40.32 -4.46
C MET A 1 18.53 -39.13 -4.65
N CYS A 2 17.67 -38.83 -3.68
CA CYS A 2 16.78 -37.66 -3.72
C CYS A 2 17.56 -36.43 -3.24
N GLU A 3 17.59 -35.36 -4.04
CA GLU A 3 18.07 -34.04 -3.60
C GLU A 3 17.03 -33.43 -2.64
N PRO A 4 17.43 -32.87 -1.49
CA PRO A 4 16.49 -32.14 -0.66
C PRO A 4 16.26 -30.76 -1.29
N HIS A 5 15.00 -30.47 -1.59
CA HIS A 5 14.52 -29.15 -1.98
C HIS A 5 14.79 -28.15 -0.86
N ARG A 6 15.93 -27.45 -0.91
CA ARG A 6 16.20 -26.32 -0.04
C ARG A 6 15.37 -25.14 -0.52
N SER A 7 14.12 -25.10 -0.08
CA SER A 7 13.31 -23.88 -0.09
C SER A 7 13.97 -22.89 0.85
N GLU A 8 14.88 -22.07 0.31
CA GLU A 8 15.34 -20.88 0.99
C GLU A 8 14.17 -19.90 1.00
N ALA A 9 13.35 -20.03 2.05
CA ALA A 9 12.41 -18.99 2.45
C ALA A 9 13.22 -17.70 2.55
N ASN A 10 13.04 -16.85 1.55
CA ASN A 10 13.79 -15.63 1.35
C ASN A 10 13.47 -14.65 2.49
N GLY A 11 14.14 -14.82 3.63
CA GLY A 11 14.10 -13.97 4.81
C GLY A 11 14.87 -12.66 4.62
N GLN A 12 14.80 -12.08 3.42
CA GLN A 12 15.44 -10.81 3.12
C GLN A 12 14.67 -9.66 3.78
N GLY A 13 15.19 -9.18 4.92
CA GLY A 13 14.99 -7.79 5.34
C GLY A 13 14.45 -7.52 6.75
N ARG A 14 14.74 -8.32 7.78
CA ARG A 14 14.45 -7.95 9.19
C ARG A 14 15.45 -6.92 9.76
N ARG A 15 15.64 -5.77 9.09
CA ARG A 15 15.90 -4.53 9.85
C ARG A 15 14.52 -3.93 10.05
N GLY A 16 13.92 -4.20 11.21
CA GLY A 16 12.57 -3.75 11.54
C GLY A 16 12.47 -2.26 11.27
N ARG A 17 11.50 -1.86 10.42
CA ARG A 17 11.15 -0.45 10.29
C ARG A 17 10.82 0.06 11.68
N THR A 18 11.26 1.27 11.99
CA THR A 18 10.76 1.93 13.21
C THR A 18 9.25 2.13 13.06
N PRO A 19 8.49 2.22 14.18
CA PRO A 19 7.06 2.47 14.12
C PRO A 19 6.69 3.68 13.25
N GLU A 20 7.52 4.73 13.26
CA GLU A 20 7.33 5.95 12.47
C GLU A 20 7.52 5.68 10.96
N GLN A 21 8.54 4.90 10.59
CA GLN A 21 8.78 4.50 9.21
C GLN A 21 7.63 3.63 8.68
N GLN A 22 7.09 2.76 9.55
CA GLN A 22 5.96 1.92 9.21
C GLN A 22 4.68 2.75 9.05
N ALA A 23 4.40 3.68 9.97
CA ALA A 23 3.26 4.59 9.88
C ALA A 23 3.32 5.46 8.61
N ARG A 24 4.51 5.95 8.22
CA ARG A 24 4.67 6.71 6.97
C ARG A 24 4.44 5.84 5.73
N ALA A 25 4.94 4.61 5.73
CA ALA A 25 4.70 3.68 4.63
C ALA A 25 3.21 3.33 4.50
N GLU A 26 2.54 3.06 5.61
CA GLU A 26 1.09 2.82 5.65
C GLU A 26 0.30 4.02 5.17
N ARG A 27 0.70 5.25 5.57
CA ARG A 27 0.05 6.48 5.10
C ARG A 27 0.17 6.63 3.58
N ARG A 28 1.36 6.38 3.02
CA ARG A 28 1.57 6.38 1.56
C ARG A 28 0.63 5.42 0.85
N VAL A 29 0.52 4.18 1.34
CA VAL A 29 -0.37 3.17 0.75
C VAL A 29 -1.83 3.63 0.79
N LYS A 30 -2.28 4.22 1.91
CA LYS A 30 -3.65 4.74 2.05
C LYS A 30 -3.95 5.86 1.05
N VAL A 31 -3.00 6.78 0.84
CA VAL A 31 -3.14 7.89 -0.13
C VAL A 31 -3.20 7.35 -1.55
N GLU A 32 -2.33 6.42 -1.94
CA GLU A 32 -2.35 5.84 -3.29
C GLU A 32 -3.62 5.01 -3.55
N ALA A 33 -4.10 4.27 -2.55
CA ALA A 33 -5.39 3.57 -2.64
C ALA A 33 -6.56 4.55 -2.83
N ALA A 34 -6.53 5.71 -2.16
CA ALA A 34 -7.55 6.75 -2.33
C ALA A 34 -7.53 7.35 -3.74
N LYS A 35 -6.35 7.67 -4.30
CA LYS A 35 -6.21 8.16 -5.68
C LYS A 35 -6.71 7.15 -6.72
N LEU A 36 -6.41 5.88 -6.51
CA LEU A 36 -6.90 4.81 -7.37
C LEU A 36 -8.43 4.74 -7.34
N ARG A 37 -9.02 4.80 -6.14
CA ARG A 37 -10.47 4.79 -5.98
C ARG A 37 -11.14 5.98 -6.64
N GLU A 38 -10.63 7.20 -6.44
CA GLU A 38 -11.15 8.41 -7.11
C GLU A 38 -11.13 8.24 -8.64
N THR A 39 -10.04 7.68 -9.18
CA THR A 39 -9.93 7.42 -10.62
C THR A 39 -10.95 6.39 -11.10
N LEU A 40 -11.13 5.30 -10.36
CA LEU A 40 -12.08 4.24 -10.70
C LEU A 40 -13.52 4.72 -10.61
N ASP A 41 -13.88 5.40 -9.52
CA ASP A 41 -15.23 5.93 -9.31
C ASP A 41 -15.59 6.89 -10.45
N ARG A 42 -14.68 7.81 -10.83
CA ARG A 42 -14.86 8.69 -12.00
C ARG A 42 -15.06 7.91 -13.31
N ARG A 43 -14.28 6.85 -13.55
CA ARG A 43 -14.42 6.02 -14.77
C ARG A 43 -15.72 5.22 -14.79
N LEU A 44 -16.24 4.85 -13.63
CA LEU A 44 -17.48 4.11 -13.47
C LEU A 44 -18.70 5.04 -13.35
N GLY A 45 -18.53 6.37 -13.44
CA GLY A 45 -19.60 7.34 -13.26
C GLY A 45 -20.19 7.35 -11.84
N ARG A 46 -19.42 6.92 -10.85
CA ARG A 46 -19.81 6.87 -9.43
C ARG A 46 -19.29 8.11 -8.70
N GLU A 47 -20.05 8.57 -7.71
CA GLU A 47 -19.59 9.62 -6.82
C GLU A 47 -18.50 9.09 -5.89
N THR A 48 -17.36 9.80 -5.85
CA THR A 48 -16.29 9.53 -4.89
C THR A 48 -16.60 10.25 -3.57
N PRO A 49 -16.61 9.56 -2.42
CA PRO A 49 -16.85 10.20 -1.13
C PRO A 49 -15.83 11.31 -0.83
N ALA A 50 -16.30 12.43 -0.26
CA ALA A 50 -15.45 13.61 0.01
C ALA A 50 -14.20 13.30 0.87
N TRP A 51 -14.30 12.35 1.80
CA TRP A 51 -13.16 11.93 2.63
C TRP A 51 -12.08 11.20 1.82
N VAL A 52 -12.45 10.47 0.76
CA VAL A 52 -11.51 9.81 -0.16
C VAL A 52 -10.79 10.86 -0.99
N ILE A 53 -11.52 11.86 -1.51
CA ILE A 53 -10.95 12.99 -2.25
C ILE A 53 -9.95 13.75 -1.38
N LYS A 54 -10.32 14.00 -0.11
CA LYS A 54 -9.42 14.66 0.85
C LYS A 54 -8.14 13.84 1.07
N LEU A 55 -8.28 12.53 1.29
CA LEU A 55 -7.16 11.62 1.50
C LEU A 55 -6.24 11.50 0.27
N ALA A 56 -6.82 11.45 -0.93
CA ALA A 56 -6.07 11.37 -2.20
C ALA A 56 -5.18 12.61 -2.46
N ARG A 57 -5.58 13.77 -1.91
CA ARG A 57 -4.87 15.06 -2.04
C ARG A 57 -3.80 15.29 -0.98
N GLU A 58 -3.67 14.39 -0.01
CA GLU A 58 -2.65 14.53 1.03
C GLU A 58 -1.23 14.39 0.45
N LYS A 59 -0.31 15.23 0.94
CA LYS A 59 1.12 15.11 0.63
C LYS A 59 1.76 14.09 1.57
N VAL A 60 2.55 13.16 1.02
CA VAL A 60 3.23 12.05 1.73
C VAL A 60 4.75 12.09 1.59
#